data_AF-A0A6B2V5T0-F1
#
_entry.id   AF-A0A6B2V5T0-F1
#
_cell.length_a   1.000
_cell.length_b   1.000
_cell.length_c   1.000
_cell.angle_alpha   90.00
_cell.angle_beta   90.00
_cell.angle_gamma   90.00
#
_symmetry.space_group_name_H-M   'P 1'
#
loop_
_entity.id
_entity.type
_entity.pdbx_description
1 polymer ?
#
loop_
_entity_poly.entity_id
_entity_poly.type
_entity_poly.pdbx_seq_one_letter_code
_entity_poly.pdbx_strand_id
1 'polypeptide(L)'
;MVQPVTDIDLHTTAGKLADLQRRIQEATHAGSARAVEKQHAKGKLTARERIELLLDEDSFVELDEFARHRSTHFGLDANRPYGDGVVTGYGTVDGRPVAVFSQDFTVFGGAL
;
A
#
# COMPACT_ATOMS: atom_id res chain seq x y z
N MET A 1 23.27 13.59 9.91
CA MET A 1 23.19 12.95 11.25
C MET A 1 21.81 12.34 11.37
N VAL A 2 21.68 11.02 11.26
CA VAL A 2 20.39 10.32 11.41
C VAL A 2 20.14 10.20 12.90
N GLN A 3 19.12 10.89 13.41
CA GLN A 3 18.67 10.75 14.79
C GLN A 3 18.18 9.31 15.01
N PRO A 4 18.48 8.66 16.14
CA PRO A 4 17.99 7.32 16.42
C PRO A 4 16.47 7.36 16.53
N VAL A 5 15.79 6.34 16.00
CA VAL A 5 14.34 6.16 16.12
C VAL A 5 14.01 6.11 17.61
N THR A 6 13.50 7.21 18.15
CA THR A 6 12.91 7.27 19.48
C THR A 6 11.77 6.26 19.54
N ASP A 7 11.82 5.37 20.53
CA ASP A 7 10.78 4.38 20.83
C ASP A 7 9.39 5.05 20.79
N ILE A 8 8.50 4.57 19.92
CA ILE A 8 7.20 5.21 19.70
C ILE A 8 6.32 4.92 20.91
N ASP A 9 6.12 5.92 21.78
CA ASP A 9 5.21 5.78 22.91
C ASP A 9 3.74 5.84 22.47
N LEU A 10 3.15 4.66 22.27
CA LEU A 10 1.75 4.46 21.86
C LEU A 10 0.72 4.97 22.88
N HIS A 11 1.12 5.31 24.11
CA HIS A 11 0.22 5.88 25.10
C HIS A 11 0.03 7.39 24.95
N THR A 12 0.79 8.04 24.06
CA THR A 12 0.64 9.48 23.75
C THR A 12 -0.07 9.71 22.41
N THR A 13 -0.68 10.89 22.24
CA THR A 13 -1.24 11.29 20.93
C THR A 13 -0.14 11.38 19.88
N ALA A 14 1.01 11.97 20.22
CA ALA A 14 2.13 12.11 19.29
C ALA A 14 2.68 10.74 18.83
N GLY A 15 2.83 9.78 19.74
CA GLY A 15 3.28 8.44 19.38
C GLY A 15 2.26 7.67 18.55
N LYS A 16 0.95 7.82 18.80
CA LYS A 16 -0.08 7.24 17.92
C LYS A 16 -0.03 7.80 16.50
N LEU A 17 0.23 9.11 16.34
CA LEU A 17 0.42 9.74 15.03
C LEU A 17 1.69 9.23 14.33
N ALA A 18 2.78 9.07 15.07
CA ALA A 18 4.01 8.49 14.54
C ALA A 18 3.82 7.03 14.10
N ASP A 19 3.07 6.23 14.87
CA ASP A 19 2.72 4.86 14.48
C ASP A 19 1.87 4.81 13.21
N LEU A 20 0.91 5.73 13.07
CA LEU A 20 0.12 5.86 11.83
C LEU A 20 1.03 6.17 10.63
N GLN A 21 1.92 7.15 10.75
CA GLN A 21 2.86 7.50 9.68
C GLN A 21 3.77 6.33 9.30
N ARG A 22 4.25 5.56 10.29
CA ARG A 22 5.01 4.32 10.05
C ARG A 22 4.19 3.30 9.26
N ARG A 23 2.93 3.08 9.62
CA ARG A 23 2.04 2.13 8.92
C ARG A 23 1.72 2.57 7.50
N ILE A 24 1.52 3.87 7.25
CA ILE A 24 1.33 4.41 5.89
C ILE A 24 2.54 4.05 5.03
N GLN A 25 3.76 4.31 5.53
CA GLN A 25 4.98 3.96 4.80
C GLN A 25 5.11 2.46 4.52
N GLU A 26 4.67 1.60 5.45
CA GLU A 26 4.63 0.15 5.24
C GLU A 26 3.57 -0.28 4.21
N ALA A 27 2.40 0.35 4.22
CA ALA A 27 1.29 0.02 3.32
C ALA A 27 1.52 0.49 1.89
N THR A 28 2.15 1.66 1.71
CA THR A 28 2.54 2.15 0.38
C THR A 28 3.62 1.28 -0.28
N HIS A 29 4.38 0.53 0.54
CA HIS A 29 5.45 -0.38 0.10
C HIS A 29 5.18 -1.83 0.50
N ALA A 30 3.94 -2.30 0.36
CA ALA A 30 3.54 -3.65 0.76
C ALA A 30 4.31 -4.77 0.02
N GLY A 31 4.66 -4.54 -1.24
CA GLY A 31 5.53 -5.41 -2.02
C GLY A 31 7.00 -5.30 -1.62
N SER A 32 7.71 -6.43 -1.53
CA SER A 32 9.15 -6.39 -1.29
C SER A 32 9.88 -5.59 -2.40
N ALA A 33 10.95 -4.86 -2.05
CA ALA A 33 11.74 -4.09 -3.02
C ALA A 33 12.18 -4.94 -4.24
N ARG A 34 12.60 -6.18 -4.00
CA ARG A 34 12.95 -7.15 -5.06
C ARG A 34 11.78 -7.45 -6.00
N ALA A 35 10.55 -7.54 -5.50
CA ALA A 35 9.37 -7.80 -6.31
C ALA A 35 9.00 -6.57 -7.17
N VAL A 36 9.14 -5.37 -6.61
CA VAL A 36 8.98 -4.10 -7.33
C VAL A 36 10.01 -3.99 -8.45
N GLU A 37 11.30 -4.19 -8.16
CA GLU A 37 12.37 -4.20 -9.17
C GLU A 37 12.09 -5.20 -10.30
N LYS A 38 11.64 -6.43 -9.96
CA LYS A 38 11.29 -7.44 -10.96
C LYS A 38 10.10 -7.01 -11.83
N GLN A 39 9.17 -6.24 -11.30
CA GLN A 39 8.03 -5.71 -12.05
C GLN A 39 8.49 -4.62 -13.01
N HIS A 40 9.27 -3.66 -12.52
CA HIS A 40 9.85 -2.59 -13.34
C HIS A 40 10.79 -3.12 -14.42
N ALA A 41 11.60 -4.14 -14.13
CA ALA A 41 12.48 -4.79 -15.09
C ALA A 41 11.73 -5.44 -16.28
N LYS A 42 10.42 -5.68 -16.14
CA LYS A 42 9.55 -6.15 -17.23
C LYS A 42 8.88 -5.00 -18.00
N GLY A 43 9.25 -3.75 -17.74
CA GLY A 43 8.61 -2.56 -18.30
C GLY A 43 7.19 -2.33 -17.77
N LYS A 44 6.86 -2.87 -16.58
CA LYS A 44 5.54 -2.71 -15.96
C LYS A 44 5.62 -1.77 -14.77
N LEU A 45 4.63 -0.89 -14.66
CA LEU A 45 4.37 -0.10 -13.46
C LEU A 45 3.84 -0.97 -12.31
N THR A 46 3.99 -0.51 -11.07
CA THR A 46 3.33 -1.02 -9.86
C THR A 46 1.83 -0.74 -9.89
N ALA A 47 1.08 -1.29 -8.92
CA ALA A 47 -0.35 -1.03 -8.82
C ALA A 47 -0.66 0.45 -8.55
N ARG A 48 0.11 1.10 -7.66
CA ARG A 48 -0.05 2.52 -7.28
C ARG A 48 0.36 3.47 -8.41
N GLU A 49 1.51 3.25 -9.04
CA GLU A 49 1.95 4.04 -10.21
C GLU A 49 0.92 4.05 -11.36
N ARG A 50 0.15 2.96 -11.54
CA ARG A 50 -0.93 2.91 -12.54
C ARG A 50 -2.13 3.76 -12.14
N ILE A 51 -2.46 3.82 -10.86
CA ILE A 51 -3.53 4.67 -10.34
C ILE A 51 -3.14 6.13 -10.51
N GLU A 52 -1.91 6.49 -10.11
CA GLU A 52 -1.36 7.84 -10.28
C GLU A 52 -1.29 8.27 -11.75
N LEU A 53 -1.02 7.34 -12.68
CA LEU A 53 -1.02 7.62 -14.11
C LEU A 53 -2.44 7.83 -14.68
N LEU A 54 -3.44 7.17 -14.12
CA LEU A 54 -4.82 7.19 -14.64
C LEU A 54 -5.61 8.38 -14.10
N LEU A 55 -5.49 8.64 -12.80
CA LEU A 55 -6.26 9.65 -12.10
C LEU A 55 -5.62 11.03 -12.23
N ASP A 56 -6.44 12.06 -12.11
CA ASP A 56 -5.96 13.43 -12.01
C ASP A 56 -5.08 13.57 -10.75
N GLU A 57 -4.03 14.38 -10.85
CA GLU A 57 -3.08 14.63 -9.76
C GLU A 57 -3.81 15.05 -8.47
N ASP A 58 -3.36 14.53 -7.33
CA ASP A 58 -3.92 14.75 -5.99
C ASP A 58 -5.42 14.40 -5.81
N SER A 59 -6.05 13.70 -6.77
CA SER A 59 -7.47 13.32 -6.67
C SER A 59 -7.73 11.99 -5.97
N PHE A 60 -6.71 11.12 -5.86
CA PHE A 60 -6.88 9.77 -5.35
C PHE A 60 -7.10 9.76 -3.83
N VAL A 61 -8.17 9.10 -3.39
CA VAL A 61 -8.44 8.77 -1.99
C VAL A 61 -8.49 7.26 -1.86
N GLU A 62 -7.51 6.71 -1.14
CA GLU A 62 -7.40 5.27 -0.92
C GLU A 62 -8.41 4.77 0.12
N LEU A 63 -8.94 3.58 -0.13
CA LEU A 63 -9.80 2.83 0.77
C LEU A 63 -9.10 1.55 1.19
N ASP A 64 -9.36 1.14 2.43
CA ASP A 64 -8.88 -0.13 3.00
C ASP A 64 -7.35 -0.32 2.97
N GLU A 65 -6.57 0.77 3.00
CA GLU A 65 -5.10 0.78 2.97
C GLU A 65 -4.46 -0.17 4.01
N PHE A 66 -5.06 -0.26 5.21
CA PHE A 66 -4.57 -1.14 6.28
C PHE A 66 -5.29 -2.50 6.37
N ALA A 67 -6.06 -2.87 5.36
CA ALA A 67 -6.66 -4.20 5.30
C ALA A 67 -5.58 -5.30 5.29
N ARG A 68 -5.91 -6.45 5.89
CA ARG A 68 -5.06 -7.64 5.97
C ARG A 68 -5.93 -8.88 5.90
N HIS A 69 -5.50 -9.91 5.16
CA HIS A 69 -6.20 -11.19 5.20
C HIS A 69 -6.31 -11.77 6.61
N ARG A 70 -7.29 -12.65 6.75
CA ARG A 70 -7.61 -13.39 7.99
C ARG A 70 -7.39 -14.90 7.86
N SER A 71 -6.88 -15.36 6.72
CA SER A 71 -6.52 -16.77 6.51
C SER A 71 -5.36 -17.19 7.41
N THR A 72 -5.48 -18.37 8.01
CA THR A 72 -4.42 -19.06 8.79
C THR A 72 -4.01 -20.38 8.14
N HIS A 73 -4.48 -20.65 6.93
CA HIS A 73 -4.15 -21.88 6.22
C HIS A 73 -2.73 -21.82 5.65
N PHE A 74 -2.05 -22.95 5.65
CA PHE A 74 -0.74 -23.14 5.00
C PHE A 74 0.35 -22.15 5.43
N GLY A 75 0.26 -21.60 6.65
CA GLY A 75 1.24 -20.64 7.20
C GLY A 75 1.15 -19.23 6.61
N LEU A 76 0.06 -18.88 5.91
CA LEU A 76 -0.13 -17.54 5.34
C LEU A 76 -0.17 -16.44 6.40
N ASP A 77 -0.59 -16.75 7.63
CA ASP A 77 -0.64 -15.82 8.76
C ASP A 77 0.73 -15.23 9.15
N ALA A 78 1.83 -15.89 8.76
CA ALA A 78 3.19 -15.39 8.98
C ALA A 78 3.51 -14.12 8.18
N ASN A 79 2.78 -13.83 7.09
CA ASN A 79 3.00 -12.63 6.28
C ASN A 79 1.65 -12.03 5.88
N ARG A 80 1.28 -10.90 6.50
CA ARG A 80 0.00 -10.23 6.30
C ARG A 80 0.23 -8.82 5.74
N PRO A 81 0.52 -8.66 4.44
CA PRO A 81 0.78 -7.35 3.85
C PRO A 81 -0.46 -6.44 4.00
N TYR A 82 -0.22 -5.14 4.22
CA TYR A 82 -1.29 -4.14 4.18
C TYR A 82 -1.84 -4.00 2.76
N GLY A 83 -3.13 -3.68 2.63
CA GLY A 83 -3.87 -3.62 1.36
C GLY A 83 -4.23 -5.00 0.78
N ASP A 84 -3.70 -6.10 1.33
CA ASP A 84 -4.01 -7.48 0.94
C ASP A 84 -3.84 -7.79 -0.57
N GLY A 85 -2.92 -7.07 -1.24
CA GLY A 85 -2.59 -7.29 -2.65
C GLY A 85 -3.47 -6.57 -3.66
N VAL A 86 -4.32 -5.64 -3.22
CA VAL A 86 -5.07 -4.74 -4.12
C VAL A 86 -5.12 -3.32 -3.56
N VAL A 87 -4.86 -2.33 -4.41
CA VAL A 87 -5.04 -0.92 -4.06
C VAL A 87 -6.42 -0.50 -4.56
N THR A 88 -7.25 0.07 -3.68
CA THR A 88 -8.63 0.47 -4.00
C THR A 88 -8.91 1.90 -3.60
N GLY A 89 -9.83 2.55 -4.30
CA GLY A 89 -10.25 3.89 -3.91
C GLY A 89 -11.10 4.59 -4.96
N TYR A 90 -11.13 5.91 -4.86
CA TYR A 90 -11.83 6.78 -5.79
C TYR A 90 -11.00 8.04 -6.07
N GLY A 91 -11.35 8.75 -7.13
CA GLY A 91 -10.70 10.00 -7.53
C GLY A 91 -11.40 10.59 -8.75
N THR A 92 -10.66 11.32 -9.58
CA THR A 92 -11.19 11.89 -10.81
C THR A 92 -10.35 11.55 -12.03
N VAL A 93 -10.99 11.51 -13.20
CA VAL A 93 -10.34 11.50 -14.53
C VAL A 93 -10.98 12.59 -15.36
N ASP A 94 -10.18 13.53 -15.84
CA ASP A 94 -10.67 14.73 -16.54
C ASP A 94 -11.75 15.47 -15.71
N GLY A 95 -11.54 15.53 -14.39
CA GLY A 95 -12.46 16.16 -13.43
C GLY A 95 -13.76 15.38 -13.15
N ARG A 96 -13.93 14.18 -13.72
CA ARG A 96 -15.13 13.35 -13.55
C ARG A 96 -14.89 12.28 -12.48
N PRO A 97 -15.81 12.08 -11.52
CA PRO A 97 -15.61 11.12 -10.44
C PRO A 97 -15.58 9.68 -10.96
N VAL A 98 -14.63 8.90 -10.46
CA VAL A 98 -14.47 7.47 -10.76
C VAL A 98 -14.11 6.67 -9.51
N ALA A 99 -14.44 5.38 -9.52
CA ALA A 99 -13.90 4.39 -8.58
C ALA A 99 -12.88 3.50 -9.31
N VAL A 100 -11.84 3.07 -8.59
CA VAL A 100 -10.74 2.28 -9.16
C VAL A 100 -10.27 1.19 -8.21
N PHE A 101 -9.81 0.08 -8.78
CA PHE A 101 -8.99 -0.90 -8.08
C PHE A 101 -7.83 -1.33 -8.98
N SER A 102 -6.68 -1.64 -8.39
CA SER A 102 -5.45 -2.04 -9.09
C SER A 102 -4.79 -3.19 -8.34
N GLN A 103 -4.78 -4.38 -8.95
CA GLN A 103 -4.19 -5.59 -8.36
C GLN A 103 -2.66 -5.49 -8.33
N ASP A 104 -2.06 -5.75 -7.16
CA ASP A 104 -0.62 -5.68 -6.95
C ASP A 104 0.05 -7.03 -7.11
N PHE A 105 0.71 -7.21 -8.26
CA PHE A 105 1.45 -8.43 -8.58
C PHE A 105 2.65 -8.68 -7.66
N THR A 106 3.12 -7.67 -6.94
CA THR A 106 4.26 -7.79 -6.02
C THR A 106 3.85 -8.46 -4.69
N VAL A 107 2.55 -8.55 -4.41
CA VAL A 107 1.97 -9.18 -3.23
C VAL A 107 1.27 -10.47 -3.66
N PHE A 108 1.76 -11.62 -3.18
CA PHE A 108 1.24 -12.96 -3.51
C PHE A 108 1.06 -13.25 -5.02
N GLY A 109 1.74 -12.51 -5.90
CA GLY A 109 1.56 -12.63 -7.34
C GLY A 109 0.22 -12.07 -7.86
N GLY A 110 -0.49 -11.26 -7.09
CA GLY A 110 -1.81 -10.72 -7.43
C GLY A 110 -2.94 -11.76 -7.35
N ALA A 111 -2.77 -12.81 -6.55
CA ALA A 111 -3.81 -13.81 -6.33
C ALA A 111 -4.97 -13.25 -5.48
N LEU A 112 -6.20 -13.63 -5.83
CA LEU A 112 -7.44 -13.34 -5.11
C LEU A 112 -7.83 -14.49 -4.19
#